data_AF-A0AAW2II80-F1
#
_entry.id   AF-A0AAW2II80-F1
#
_cell.length_a   1.000
_cell.length_b   1.000
_cell.length_c   1.000
_cell.angle_alpha   90.00
_cell.angle_beta   90.00
_cell.angle_gamma   90.00
#
_symmetry.space_group_name_H-M   'P 1'
#
loop_
_entity.id
_entity.type
_entity.pdbx_description
1 polymer ?
#
loop_
_entity_poly.entity_id
_entity_poly.type
_entity_poly.pdbx_seq_one_letter_code
_entity_poly.pdbx_strand_id
1 'polypeptide(L)'
;VPDDILVDRCVGRRMDPSTGKIYHIKNFPPENEEIQARLVTRPDDTEEKIDGNRPKEVVFNEIDTLLSRLQKDKEESSKSGKLTRSDSQLDRSSSQM
;
A
#
# COMPACT_ATOMS: atom_id res chain seq x y z
N VAL A 1 -15.08 2.74 -9.85
CA VAL A 1 -14.81 1.95 -11.09
C VAL A 1 -15.65 0.69 -11.01
N PRO A 2 -16.34 0.29 -12.10
CA PRO A 2 -17.07 -0.99 -12.17
C PRO A 2 -16.13 -2.18 -12.11
N ASP A 3 -16.57 -3.28 -11.52
CA ASP A 3 -15.73 -4.44 -11.24
C ASP A 3 -15.32 -5.17 -12.53
N ASP A 4 -16.21 -5.25 -13.52
CA ASP A 4 -15.93 -5.81 -14.85
C ASP A 4 -14.75 -5.13 -15.55
N ILE A 5 -14.60 -3.81 -15.36
CA ILE A 5 -13.49 -3.05 -15.93
C ILE A 5 -12.17 -3.38 -15.20
N LEU A 6 -12.24 -3.65 -13.89
CA LEU A 6 -11.07 -4.06 -13.10
C LEU A 6 -10.62 -5.47 -13.51
N VAL A 7 -11.58 -6.38 -13.74
CA VAL A 7 -11.34 -7.73 -14.24
C VAL A 7 -10.72 -7.70 -15.64
N ASP A 8 -11.32 -6.98 -16.59
CA ASP A 8 -10.79 -6.88 -17.98
C ASP A 8 -9.36 -6.33 -17.99
N ARG A 9 -9.07 -5.33 -17.17
CA ARG A 9 -7.72 -4.77 -17.02
C ARG A 9 -6.72 -5.77 -16.41
N CYS A 10 -7.17 -6.59 -15.46
CA CYS A 10 -6.33 -7.61 -14.82
C CYS A 10 -6.01 -8.73 -15.81
N VAL A 11 -7.05 -9.34 -16.40
CA VAL A 11 -6.95 -10.49 -17.29
C VAL A 11 -6.34 -10.11 -18.64
N GLY A 12 -6.47 -8.86 -19.07
CA GLY A 12 -5.87 -8.35 -20.31
C GLY A 12 -4.36 -8.14 -20.25
N ARG A 13 -3.74 -8.23 -19.05
CA ARG A 13 -2.32 -7.97 -18.83
C ARG A 13 -1.44 -9.14 -19.27
N ARG A 14 -0.35 -8.83 -19.97
CA ARG A 14 0.66 -9.78 -20.44
C ARG A 14 2.06 -9.25 -20.14
N MET A 15 3.00 -10.13 -19.87
CA MET A 15 4.39 -9.78 -19.58
C MET A 15 5.32 -10.45 -20.57
N ASP A 16 6.28 -9.70 -21.11
CA ASP A 16 7.36 -10.27 -21.88
C ASP A 16 8.46 -10.79 -20.93
N PRO A 17 8.77 -12.10 -20.91
CA PRO A 17 9.76 -12.67 -20.00
C PRO A 17 11.19 -12.21 -20.32
N SER A 18 11.46 -11.77 -21.56
CA SER A 18 12.80 -11.36 -22.00
C SER A 18 13.13 -9.92 -21.63
N THR A 19 12.14 -9.03 -21.62
CA THR A 19 12.32 -7.59 -21.38
C THR A 19 11.67 -7.10 -20.08
N GLY A 20 10.78 -7.88 -19.48
CA GLY A 20 9.98 -7.49 -18.32
C GLY A 20 8.90 -6.44 -18.63
N LYS A 21 8.73 -6.05 -19.90
CA LYS A 21 7.70 -5.09 -20.31
C LYS A 21 6.31 -5.71 -20.18
N ILE A 22 5.36 -4.89 -19.73
CA ILE A 22 3.97 -5.26 -19.57
C ILE A 22 3.16 -4.67 -20.72
N TYR A 23 2.33 -5.51 -21.32
CA TYR A 23 1.43 -5.19 -22.42
C TYR A 23 -0.02 -5.45 -22.01
N HIS A 24 -0.95 -4.82 -22.71
CA HIS A 24 -2.37 -5.08 -22.56
C HIS A 24 -2.99 -5.35 -23.93
N ILE A 25 -3.66 -6.49 -24.09
CA ILE A 25 -4.15 -6.97 -25.41
C ILE A 25 -4.95 -5.90 -26.17
N LYS A 26 -5.85 -5.18 -25.47
CA LYS A 26 -6.67 -4.11 -26.06
C LYS A 26 -6.02 -2.72 -26.01
N ASN A 27 -5.59 -2.27 -24.84
CA ASN A 27 -5.22 -0.87 -24.60
C ASN A 27 -3.75 -0.54 -24.97
N PHE A 28 -2.86 -1.53 -24.95
CA PHE A 28 -1.45 -1.36 -25.25
C PHE A 28 -0.90 -2.66 -25.85
N PRO A 29 -1.31 -3.00 -27.08
CA PRO A 29 -0.91 -4.25 -27.71
C PRO A 29 0.59 -4.26 -28.01
N PRO A 30 1.23 -5.44 -28.07
CA PRO A 30 2.61 -5.55 -28.54
C PRO A 30 2.71 -5.14 -30.01
N GLU A 31 3.76 -4.41 -30.36
CA GLU A 31 4.00 -3.94 -31.74
C GLU A 31 4.52 -5.06 -32.66
N ASN A 32 5.22 -6.06 -32.09
CA ASN A 32 5.89 -7.12 -32.83
C ASN A 32 5.24 -8.48 -32.56
N GLU A 33 5.04 -9.27 -33.61
CA GLU A 33 4.51 -10.65 -33.51
C GLU A 33 5.42 -11.58 -32.69
N GLU A 34 6.74 -11.39 -32.77
CA GLU A 34 7.70 -12.13 -31.94
C GLU A 34 7.50 -11.85 -30.45
N ILE A 35 7.16 -10.60 -30.10
CA ILE A 35 6.86 -10.22 -28.72
C ILE A 35 5.53 -10.86 -28.33
N GLN A 36 4.52 -10.77 -29.18
CA GLN A 36 3.20 -11.34 -28.92
C GLN A 36 3.27 -12.86 -28.64
N ALA A 37 4.07 -13.60 -29.39
CA ALA A 37 4.21 -15.05 -29.24
C ALA A 37 4.90 -15.48 -27.93
N ARG A 38 5.77 -14.64 -27.36
CA ARG A 38 6.49 -14.93 -26.10
C ARG A 38 5.82 -14.34 -24.85
N LEU A 39 4.75 -13.57 -25.01
CA LEU A 39 4.02 -12.98 -23.89
C LEU A 39 3.45 -14.06 -22.97
N VAL A 40 3.64 -13.88 -21.67
CA VAL A 40 3.11 -14.75 -20.63
C VAL A 40 2.13 -14.01 -19.73
N THR A 41 1.06 -14.68 -19.32
CA THR A 41 0.20 -14.20 -18.25
C THR A 41 0.85 -14.53 -16.91
N ARG A 42 0.84 -13.58 -15.97
CA ARG A 42 1.38 -13.81 -14.63
C ARG A 42 0.42 -14.72 -13.84
N PRO A 43 0.90 -15.54 -12.90
CA PRO A 43 0.04 -16.36 -12.06
C PRO A 43 -0.93 -15.54 -11.18
N ASP A 44 -0.61 -14.26 -10.94
CA ASP A 44 -1.46 -13.34 -10.19
C ASP A 44 -2.56 -12.68 -11.05
N ASP A 45 -2.49 -12.78 -12.39
CA ASP A 45 -3.45 -12.19 -13.32
C ASP A 45 -4.56 -13.20 -13.65
N THR A 46 -5.25 -13.69 -12.61
CA THR A 46 -6.36 -14.64 -12.70
C THR A 46 -7.68 -14.00 -12.28
N GLU A 47 -8.77 -14.43 -12.90
CA GLU A 47 -10.13 -13.97 -12.58
C GLU A 47 -10.52 -14.31 -11.13
N GLU A 48 -10.05 -15.47 -10.63
CA GLU A 48 -10.36 -15.99 -9.30
C GLU A 48 -9.79 -15.16 -8.13
N LYS A 49 -8.73 -14.37 -8.35
CA LYS A 49 -8.09 -13.60 -7.27
C LYS A 49 -8.82 -12.31 -6.91
N ILE A 50 -9.78 -11.90 -7.74
CA ILE A 50 -10.74 -10.88 -7.35
C ILE A 50 -11.87 -11.64 -6.65
N ASP A 51 -11.75 -11.84 -5.34
CA ASP A 51 -12.83 -12.41 -4.52
C ASP A 51 -13.99 -11.41 -4.49
N GLY A 52 -14.78 -11.40 -5.57
CA GLY A 52 -15.93 -10.54 -5.77
C GLY A 52 -17.05 -10.80 -4.76
N ASN A 53 -16.91 -11.79 -3.88
CA ASN A 53 -17.82 -12.00 -2.76
C ASN A 53 -17.70 -10.91 -1.69
N ARG A 54 -16.55 -10.21 -1.61
CA ARG A 54 -16.40 -9.06 -0.71
C ARG A 54 -16.65 -7.78 -1.49
N PRO A 55 -17.69 -6.99 -1.16
CA PRO A 55 -17.97 -5.74 -1.85
C PRO A 55 -16.79 -4.80 -1.68
N LYS A 56 -16.41 -4.13 -2.77
CA LYS A 56 -15.27 -3.20 -2.80
C LYS A 56 -15.33 -2.20 -1.65
N GLU A 57 -16.53 -1.71 -1.31
CA GLU A 57 -16.74 -0.73 -0.24
C GLU A 57 -16.20 -1.24 1.10
N VAL A 58 -16.37 -2.53 1.40
CA VAL A 58 -15.85 -3.14 2.63
C VAL A 58 -14.33 -3.18 2.63
N VAL A 59 -13.73 -3.62 1.52
CA VAL A 59 -12.25 -3.70 1.40
C VAL A 59 -11.63 -2.30 1.46
N PHE A 60 -12.19 -1.33 0.75
CA PHE A 60 -11.72 0.06 0.78
C PHE A 60 -11.85 0.67 2.18
N ASN A 61 -12.99 0.46 2.86
CA ASN A 61 -13.17 0.94 4.23
C ASN A 61 -12.17 0.29 5.21
N GLU A 62 -11.85 -0.99 5.05
CA GLU A 62 -10.83 -1.68 5.85
C GLU A 62 -9.45 -1.06 5.63
N ILE A 63 -9.07 -0.83 4.37
CA ILE A 63 -7.80 -0.17 4.01
C ILE A 63 -7.74 1.24 4.62
N ASP A 64 -8.78 2.05 4.47
CA ASP A 64 -8.83 3.41 4.99
C ASP A 64 -8.74 3.44 6.53
N THR A 65 -9.39 2.48 7.18
CA THR A 65 -9.33 2.33 8.65
C THR A 65 -7.90 1.98 9.10
N LEU A 66 -7.23 1.06 8.41
CA LEU A 66 -5.85 0.67 8.72
C LEU A 66 -4.87 1.83 8.49
N LEU A 67 -5.00 2.54 7.38
CA LEU A 67 -4.17 3.72 7.08
C LEU A 67 -4.37 4.83 8.12
N SER A 68 -5.60 5.05 8.55
CA SER A 68 -5.92 6.03 9.61
C SER A 68 -5.26 5.68 10.95
N ARG A 69 -5.16 4.39 11.30
CA ARG A 69 -4.48 3.94 12.53
C ARG A 69 -2.98 4.20 12.44
N LEU A 70 -2.35 3.84 11.32
CA LEU A 70 -0.92 4.10 11.11
C LEU A 70 -0.56 5.59 11.17
N GLN A 71 -1.45 6.47 10.71
CA GLN A 71 -1.27 7.92 10.83
C GLN A 71 -1.33 8.38 12.29
N LYS A 72 -2.27 7.87 13.09
CA LYS A 72 -2.39 8.18 14.53
C LYS A 72 -1.18 7.67 15.31
N ASP A 73 -0.72 6.47 15.04
CA ASP A 73 0.44 5.87 15.72
C ASP A 73 1.73 6.67 15.44
N LYS A 74 1.86 7.25 14.23
CA LYS A 74 2.97 8.15 13.89
C LYS A 74 2.92 9.47 14.68
N GLU A 75 1.73 10.00 14.93
CA GLU A 75 1.54 11.22 15.72
C GLU A 75 1.80 10.98 17.21
N GLU A 76 1.38 9.84 17.77
CA GLU A 76 1.63 9.50 19.18
C GLU A 76 3.09 9.11 19.45
N SER A 77 3.75 8.41 18.52
CA SER A 77 5.19 8.12 18.59
C SER A 77 6.04 9.40 18.63
N SER A 78 5.61 10.48 17.98
CA SER A 78 6.31 11.76 18.01
C SER A 78 6.07 12.59 19.29
N LYS A 79 5.07 12.25 20.12
CA LYS A 79 4.78 12.94 21.39
C LYS A 79 5.48 12.33 22.61
N SER A 80 6.01 11.10 22.53
CA SER A 80 6.72 10.43 23.63
C SER A 80 8.23 10.72 23.65
N GLY A 81 8.62 12.00 23.59
CA GLY A 81 10.02 12.43 23.57
C GLY A 81 10.39 13.49 24.61
N LYS A 82 9.53 13.81 25.58
CA LYS A 82 9.85 14.85 26.58
C LYS A 82 9.49 14.42 28.01
N LEU A 83 10.26 13.49 28.56
CA LEU A 83 10.35 13.31 30.01
C LEU A 83 11.39 14.29 30.54
N THR A 84 10.92 15.40 31.11
CA THR A 84 11.75 16.41 31.77
C THR A 84 12.41 15.81 33.01
N ARG A 85 13.73 15.68 33.01
CA ARG A 85 14.51 15.51 34.24
C ARG A 85 14.45 16.82 35.03
N SER A 86 13.57 16.89 36.03
CA SER A 86 13.62 17.89 37.07
C SER A 86 14.13 17.23 38.34
N ASP A 87 15.41 17.42 38.66
CA ASP A 87 15.90 17.26 40.02
C ASP A 87 17.22 18.01 40.23
N SER A 88 17.12 19.14 40.92
CA SER A 88 18.00 19.48 42.03
C SER A 88 17.45 20.70 42.79
N GLN A 89 16.58 20.42 43.75
CA GLN A 89 16.44 21.29 44.91
C GLN A 89 17.77 21.29 45.68
N LEU A 90 18.46 22.42 45.73
CA LEU A 90 19.31 22.81 46.85
C LEU A 90 19.01 24.28 47.17
N ASP A 91 17.87 24.49 47.81
CA ASP A 91 17.68 25.61 48.73
C ASP A 91 17.48 25.04 50.13
N ARG A 92 18.51 25.19 50.96
CA ARG A 92 18.34 25.30 52.41
C ARG A 92 19.06 26.56 52.83
N SER A 93 18.29 27.62 52.85
CA SER A 93 18.58 28.89 53.49
C SER A 93 18.83 28.75 55.01
N SER A 94 19.73 29.62 55.50
CA SER A 94 19.70 30.31 56.81
C SER A 94 20.11 29.56 58.10
N SER A 95 21.12 30.05 58.82
CA SER A 95 20.94 30.90 60.03
C SER A 95 22.19 30.97 60.94
N GLN A 96 22.62 32.20 61.26
CA GLN A 96 23.28 32.71 62.50
C GLN A 96 24.36 31.90 63.25
N MET A 97 25.56 32.49 63.35
CA MET A 97 26.10 33.09 64.59
C MET A 97 27.18 34.13 64.27
#